data_AF-W5N6G8-F1
#
_entry.id   AF-W5N6G8-F1
#
_cell.length_a   1.000
_cell.length_b   1.000
_cell.length_c   1.000
_cell.angle_alpha   90.00
_cell.angle_beta   90.00
_cell.angle_gamma   90.00
#
_symmetry.space_group_name_H-M   'P 1'
#
loop_
_entity.id
_entity.type
_entity.pdbx_description
1 polymer ?
#
loop_
_entity_poly.entity_id
_entity_poly.type
_entity_poly.pdbx_seq_one_letter_code
_entity_poly.pdbx_strand_id
1 'polypeptide(L)'
;KTRSTVKPIHRGVRMADCGSSTAAPALMRGCEERDGSQAAGFPSALFGRAALTVGASPGGAVRVSESSDSGLPEVEGECCGEEELLLPAPASSSSPRTRRNRLSSSSDRENFPTSGSAGGTGDLNSFPEDPEFAEIIQRAEHAIENGVFPERISQGSSGSYFVKDPKGNIIGVFKPKSEEPYGHLNPKWTKYFHKVCCPCCFGRGCLVPNQGYLSEAAASLVDQKLGLDVVPKTKVVYLVSETFHYSAIDRAKSRGKKYALEKVPKVGRRFHRVGLPPKVGSFQLFVEGYHEADYWLRKFETDPLPENIRKQLQNQFERLVVLDYIIRNTDRGNDNWLIKYEKPGNTEVSEKDTEWATKKDPAIKIAAIDNGLAFPFKHPDEWRAYPFHWAWLPQAKVPFSQETRDLVLSRISDMNFVQDLCEDLYEMFKTDKGFDKATFEKQMSVMRGQILNLTQALKDGKSPIQLVQMPRVVVERSHSGSQGRVVQLGNAFTQTFHCKRPFFSSW
;
A
#
# COMPACT_ATOMS: atom_id res chain seq x y z
N LYS A 1 39.29 -26.20 53.12
CA LYS A 1 39.72 -27.14 54.20
C LYS A 1 38.46 -27.75 54.83
N THR A 2 38.48 -29.02 55.26
CA THR A 2 37.58 -29.69 56.26
C THR A 2 36.08 -29.28 56.28
N ARG A 3 35.06 -30.05 55.83
CA ARG A 3 34.74 -31.51 55.78
C ARG A 3 34.08 -32.08 57.07
N SER A 4 33.15 -33.05 56.89
CA SER A 4 32.35 -33.83 57.88
C SER A 4 31.07 -33.14 58.40
N THR A 5 29.94 -33.80 58.75
CA THR A 5 29.45 -35.22 58.69
C THR A 5 27.89 -35.20 58.77
N VAL A 6 27.09 -35.83 57.88
CA VAL A 6 26.61 -37.26 57.80
C VAL A 6 25.28 -37.57 58.57
N LYS A 7 24.34 -38.26 57.89
CA LYS A 7 23.02 -38.79 58.36
C LYS A 7 23.18 -40.11 59.16
N PRO A 8 22.17 -40.76 59.86
CA PRO A 8 21.10 -41.54 59.16
C PRO A 8 19.80 -42.03 59.92
N ILE A 9 18.75 -42.39 59.14
CA ILE A 9 17.92 -43.65 59.20
C ILE A 9 16.76 -43.92 60.22
N HIS A 10 15.70 -44.62 59.72
CA HIS A 10 14.64 -45.46 60.38
C HIS A 10 13.43 -44.81 61.11
N ARG A 11 12.23 -45.43 61.25
CA ARG A 11 11.46 -46.51 60.51
C ARG A 11 9.99 -46.60 61.06
N GLY A 12 9.00 -47.07 60.28
CA GLY A 12 7.61 -47.42 60.73
C GLY A 12 6.49 -46.78 59.86
N VAL A 13 5.39 -47.41 59.36
CA VAL A 13 4.68 -48.71 59.60
C VAL A 13 3.93 -48.71 60.96
N ARG A 14 2.61 -48.98 61.14
CA ARG A 14 1.44 -49.59 60.42
C ARG A 14 0.12 -48.99 61.02
N MET A 15 -1.18 -49.26 60.71
CA MET A 15 -1.99 -49.99 59.71
C MET A 15 -3.48 -49.54 59.84
N ALA A 16 -4.33 -49.60 58.78
CA ALA A 16 -5.81 -49.73 58.88
C ALA A 16 -6.44 -50.09 57.52
N ASP A 17 -7.42 -51.01 57.47
CA ASP A 17 -8.02 -51.58 56.25
C ASP A 17 -9.55 -51.40 56.17
N CYS A 18 -10.10 -51.48 54.93
CA CYS A 18 -11.41 -52.06 54.49
C CYS A 18 -11.93 -51.34 53.22
N GLY A 19 -12.39 -52.00 52.14
CA GLY A 19 -12.29 -53.41 51.75
C GLY A 19 -13.34 -53.84 50.71
N SER A 20 -12.93 -54.43 49.55
CA SER A 20 -13.76 -55.13 48.52
C SER A 20 -14.86 -54.29 47.80
N SER A 21 -15.51 -54.62 46.66
CA SER A 21 -15.42 -55.59 45.50
C SER A 21 -16.59 -55.22 44.53
N THR A 22 -16.77 -55.57 43.24
CA THR A 22 -16.12 -56.25 42.07
C THR A 22 -17.12 -56.09 40.88
N ALA A 23 -16.87 -56.25 39.56
CA ALA A 23 -15.71 -56.48 38.67
C ALA A 23 -16.16 -56.17 37.20
N ALA A 24 -15.34 -56.48 36.18
CA ALA A 24 -15.72 -56.45 34.75
C ALA A 24 -16.05 -57.86 34.20
N PRO A 25 -16.68 -58.03 33.02
CA PRO A 25 -15.92 -58.04 31.74
C PRO A 25 -16.69 -57.45 30.52
N ALA A 26 -16.16 -57.61 29.30
CA ALA A 26 -16.74 -57.16 28.03
C ALA A 26 -16.72 -58.26 26.95
N LEU A 27 -17.59 -58.20 25.92
CA LEU A 27 -17.46 -59.02 24.70
C LEU A 27 -18.22 -58.49 23.45
N MET A 28 -17.46 -58.47 22.34
CA MET A 28 -17.73 -58.39 20.88
C MET A 28 -19.09 -58.74 20.22
N ARG A 29 -19.28 -58.15 19.00
CA ARG A 29 -20.13 -58.53 17.83
C ARG A 29 -21.66 -58.32 17.96
N GLY A 30 -22.42 -58.13 16.86
CA GLY A 30 -22.08 -58.10 15.43
C GLY A 30 -23.25 -57.61 14.51
N CYS A 31 -23.01 -57.52 13.20
CA CYS A 31 -23.84 -56.80 12.20
C CYS A 31 -25.20 -57.43 11.81
N GLU A 32 -26.16 -56.57 11.44
CA GLU A 32 -27.17 -56.74 10.37
C GLU A 32 -27.92 -55.39 10.16
N GLU A 33 -28.68 -55.13 9.09
CA GLU A 33 -28.33 -54.78 7.70
C GLU A 33 -29.56 -54.04 7.07
N ARG A 34 -29.34 -53.18 6.05
CA ARG A 34 -30.31 -52.67 5.01
C ARG A 34 -31.29 -51.50 5.24
N ASP A 35 -31.21 -50.59 4.26
CA ASP A 35 -32.23 -49.90 3.46
C ASP A 35 -33.35 -49.01 4.09
N GLY A 36 -33.48 -47.79 3.55
CA GLY A 36 -34.54 -46.83 3.96
C GLY A 36 -34.43 -45.40 3.42
N SER A 37 -34.29 -45.21 2.09
CA SER A 37 -34.17 -43.88 1.48
C SER A 37 -35.46 -43.05 1.55
N GLN A 38 -35.38 -41.76 1.95
CA GLN A 38 -36.07 -40.65 1.24
C GLN A 38 -35.63 -39.24 1.66
N ALA A 39 -35.99 -38.25 0.83
CA ALA A 39 -35.39 -36.91 0.81
C ALA A 39 -35.97 -35.92 1.83
N ALA A 40 -35.12 -35.00 2.30
CA ALA A 40 -35.55 -33.79 2.99
C ALA A 40 -35.87 -32.67 1.99
N GLY A 41 -37.05 -32.05 2.10
CA GLY A 41 -37.47 -30.93 1.25
C GLY A 41 -37.11 -29.55 1.83
N PHE A 42 -36.80 -28.60 0.95
CA PHE A 42 -36.66 -27.18 1.32
C PHE A 42 -38.02 -26.53 1.61
N PRO A 43 -38.07 -25.58 2.57
CA PRO A 43 -38.95 -24.43 2.50
C PRO A 43 -38.14 -23.13 2.31
N SER A 44 -38.50 -22.33 1.31
CA SER A 44 -38.02 -20.95 1.16
C SER A 44 -38.92 -20.00 1.94
N ALA A 45 -38.35 -18.98 2.60
CA ALA A 45 -39.09 -18.02 3.41
C ALA A 45 -39.10 -16.62 2.78
N LEU A 46 -40.28 -16.15 2.38
CA LEU A 46 -40.54 -14.81 1.85
C LEU A 46 -41.26 -13.94 2.90
N PHE A 47 -40.59 -12.91 3.42
CA PHE A 47 -41.18 -11.73 4.06
C PHE A 47 -40.16 -10.57 3.98
N GLY A 48 -40.55 -9.30 3.96
CA GLY A 48 -41.90 -8.72 3.91
C GLY A 48 -41.78 -7.20 3.70
N ARG A 49 -42.61 -6.61 2.83
CA ARG A 49 -42.48 -5.21 2.42
C ARG A 49 -43.50 -4.33 3.16
N ALA A 50 -43.03 -3.45 4.05
CA ALA A 50 -43.84 -2.45 4.72
C ALA A 50 -43.55 -1.04 4.16
N ALA A 51 -44.59 -0.21 4.06
CA ALA A 51 -44.50 1.18 3.62
C ALA A 51 -45.34 2.07 4.54
N LEU A 52 -44.93 3.32 4.72
CA LEU A 52 -45.69 4.32 5.47
C LEU A 52 -45.77 5.65 4.72
N THR A 53 -46.99 6.16 4.66
CA THR A 53 -47.44 7.52 4.34
C THR A 53 -48.53 7.84 5.41
N VAL A 54 -49.01 9.06 5.67
CA VAL A 54 -49.18 10.31 4.90
C VAL A 54 -49.01 11.50 5.86
N GLY A 55 -48.66 12.68 5.36
CA GLY A 55 -48.87 13.97 6.06
C GLY A 55 -48.59 15.14 5.13
N ALA A 56 -49.52 16.10 4.98
CA ALA A 56 -49.48 17.06 3.87
C ALA A 56 -49.98 18.48 4.22
N SER A 57 -49.16 19.48 3.83
CA SER A 57 -49.59 20.74 3.18
C SER A 57 -50.43 21.76 4.01
N PRO A 58 -50.70 23.00 3.51
CA PRO A 58 -50.34 23.61 2.23
C PRO A 58 -49.61 24.98 2.32
N GLY A 59 -49.18 25.51 1.17
CA GLY A 59 -48.72 26.90 1.00
C GLY A 59 -48.15 27.16 -0.40
N GLY A 60 -48.91 27.85 -1.27
CA GLY A 60 -48.46 28.29 -2.60
C GLY A 60 -48.49 29.83 -2.73
N ALA A 61 -48.29 30.46 -3.89
CA ALA A 61 -47.98 29.97 -5.24
C ALA A 61 -47.45 31.16 -6.11
N VAL A 62 -47.64 31.07 -7.44
CA VAL A 62 -47.53 32.15 -8.46
C VAL A 62 -46.13 32.37 -9.10
N ARG A 63 -46.18 32.70 -10.40
CA ARG A 63 -45.09 32.84 -11.37
C ARG A 63 -45.58 33.81 -12.46
N VAL A 64 -44.83 34.86 -12.77
CA VAL A 64 -45.17 35.86 -13.81
C VAL A 64 -43.88 36.22 -14.59
N SER A 65 -44.05 36.70 -15.83
CA SER A 65 -42.98 37.06 -16.79
C SER A 65 -43.14 38.53 -17.25
N GLU A 66 -42.34 38.96 -18.24
CA GLU A 66 -42.34 40.30 -18.91
C GLU A 66 -41.57 41.42 -18.19
N SER A 67 -41.16 42.53 -18.83
CA SER A 67 -40.53 42.71 -20.17
C SER A 67 -39.92 44.13 -20.32
N SER A 68 -39.05 44.33 -21.34
CA SER A 68 -38.86 45.59 -22.09
C SER A 68 -38.22 46.87 -21.47
N ASP A 69 -37.03 47.18 -22.01
CA ASP A 69 -36.70 48.44 -22.75
C ASP A 69 -36.14 49.73 -22.07
N SER A 70 -35.34 50.44 -22.88
CA SER A 70 -34.94 51.88 -22.87
C SER A 70 -33.86 52.41 -21.91
N GLY A 71 -33.04 53.36 -22.40
CA GLY A 71 -32.20 54.28 -21.58
C GLY A 71 -30.74 54.50 -22.00
N LEU A 72 -30.46 55.41 -22.94
CA LEU A 72 -29.15 56.10 -23.14
C LEU A 72 -29.26 57.57 -22.67
N PRO A 73 -28.13 58.22 -22.30
CA PRO A 73 -27.54 59.29 -23.15
C PRO A 73 -25.97 59.30 -23.12
N GLU A 74 -25.24 59.61 -24.21
CA GLU A 74 -24.64 60.94 -24.63
C GLU A 74 -23.55 61.53 -23.70
N VAL A 75 -22.45 62.22 -24.13
CA VAL A 75 -21.62 62.30 -25.37
C VAL A 75 -20.12 62.32 -24.92
N GLU A 76 -19.06 62.23 -25.74
CA GLU A 76 -18.30 63.24 -26.54
C GLU A 76 -17.21 62.42 -27.31
N GLY A 77 -16.67 62.73 -28.51
CA GLY A 77 -15.95 63.95 -28.95
C GLY A 77 -14.45 63.83 -28.59
N GLU A 78 -13.42 63.81 -29.46
CA GLU A 78 -13.20 63.99 -30.92
C GLU A 78 -11.82 63.32 -31.28
N CYS A 79 -11.10 63.54 -32.40
CA CYS A 79 -11.37 63.34 -33.85
C CYS A 79 -10.00 63.47 -34.61
N CYS A 80 -9.92 63.15 -35.91
CA CYS A 80 -8.71 63.16 -36.79
C CYS A 80 -7.55 62.20 -36.36
N GLY A 81 -6.62 61.79 -37.22
CA GLY A 81 -6.53 61.97 -38.68
C GLY A 81 -5.26 61.33 -39.29
N GLU A 82 -5.41 60.94 -40.55
CA GLU A 82 -4.53 60.47 -41.64
C GLU A 82 -3.13 61.15 -41.83
N GLU A 83 -2.17 60.73 -42.69
CA GLU A 83 -2.20 59.89 -43.92
C GLU A 83 -0.82 59.27 -44.34
N GLU A 84 -0.86 58.24 -45.19
CA GLU A 84 0.09 57.75 -46.25
C GLU A 84 1.63 57.53 -46.01
N LEU A 85 2.39 57.37 -47.11
CA LEU A 85 3.57 56.51 -47.33
C LEU A 85 4.69 57.24 -48.07
N LEU A 86 5.96 56.95 -47.77
CA LEU A 86 7.06 56.97 -48.74
C LEU A 86 8.12 55.89 -48.45
N LEU A 87 8.79 55.40 -49.50
CA LEU A 87 9.86 54.39 -49.45
C LEU A 87 11.26 55.03 -49.58
N PRO A 88 12.33 54.29 -49.23
CA PRO A 88 13.17 53.76 -50.32
C PRO A 88 13.71 52.32 -50.11
N ALA A 89 14.30 51.78 -51.17
CA ALA A 89 15.06 50.52 -51.28
C ALA A 89 16.40 50.82 -52.02
N PRO A 90 17.38 49.91 -52.21
CA PRO A 90 17.44 48.44 -51.98
C PRO A 90 18.59 48.05 -50.99
N ALA A 91 19.08 46.81 -50.80
CA ALA A 91 19.09 45.62 -51.67
C ALA A 91 19.32 44.25 -50.95
N SER A 92 19.32 43.19 -51.78
CA SER A 92 19.86 41.82 -51.59
C SER A 92 19.18 40.82 -50.62
N SER A 93 18.50 39.85 -51.26
CA SER A 93 18.49 38.40 -50.94
C SER A 93 18.03 37.87 -49.57
N SER A 94 16.75 37.46 -49.48
CA SER A 94 16.34 36.05 -49.66
C SER A 94 14.82 35.87 -49.44
N SER A 95 14.21 34.82 -50.03
CA SER A 95 12.74 34.71 -50.11
C SER A 95 12.09 33.99 -48.90
N PRO A 96 10.85 34.38 -48.51
CA PRO A 96 10.18 33.88 -47.29
C PRO A 96 9.20 32.72 -47.55
N ARG A 97 8.69 32.10 -46.47
CA ARG A 97 7.27 31.69 -46.39
C ARG A 97 6.74 31.41 -44.98
N THR A 98 5.93 32.36 -44.50
CA THR A 98 4.68 32.15 -43.73
C THR A 98 4.64 31.09 -42.63
N ARG A 99 4.67 31.52 -41.36
CA ARG A 99 3.98 30.80 -40.27
C ARG A 99 2.47 30.80 -40.56
N ARG A 100 1.80 29.67 -40.34
CA ARG A 100 0.33 29.56 -40.36
C ARG A 100 -0.11 28.80 -39.11
N ASN A 101 -0.93 29.41 -38.26
CA ASN A 101 -1.37 28.79 -37.01
C ASN A 101 -2.12 27.47 -37.28
N ARG A 102 -1.83 26.44 -36.49
CA ARG A 102 -2.68 25.25 -36.33
C ARG A 102 -2.87 24.95 -34.85
N LEU A 103 -4.11 24.61 -34.51
CA LEU A 103 -4.53 24.24 -33.17
C LEU A 103 -4.00 22.86 -32.77
N SER A 104 -4.07 22.58 -31.48
CA SER A 104 -3.43 21.45 -30.81
C SER A 104 -4.03 20.07 -31.16
N SER A 105 -3.16 19.07 -31.12
CA SER A 105 -3.52 17.64 -31.00
C SER A 105 -2.36 16.91 -30.32
N SER A 106 -2.24 17.06 -29.00
CA SER A 106 -1.24 16.39 -28.19
C SER A 106 -1.61 14.91 -28.01
N SER A 107 -1.18 14.09 -28.95
CA SER A 107 -1.21 12.63 -28.79
C SER A 107 0.02 12.18 -28.01
N ASP A 108 -0.14 12.03 -26.69
CA ASP A 108 0.94 11.61 -25.80
C ASP A 108 1.49 10.24 -26.23
N ARG A 109 2.73 10.25 -26.73
CA ARG A 109 3.47 9.04 -27.07
C ARG A 109 4.26 8.59 -25.85
N GLU A 110 3.79 7.52 -25.22
CA GLU A 110 4.64 6.76 -24.31
C GLU A 110 5.77 6.08 -25.10
N ASN A 111 6.93 6.74 -25.18
CA ASN A 111 8.16 6.06 -25.56
C ASN A 111 8.54 5.08 -24.45
N PHE A 112 8.68 3.81 -24.82
CA PHE A 112 9.30 2.75 -24.03
C PHE A 112 10.62 2.34 -24.73
N PRO A 113 11.63 1.86 -24.00
CA PRO A 113 12.88 1.41 -24.60
C PRO A 113 12.63 0.23 -25.56
N THR A 114 13.13 0.33 -26.79
CA THR A 114 13.00 -0.73 -27.79
C THR A 114 14.17 -1.71 -27.71
N SER A 115 13.95 -2.85 -27.06
CA SER A 115 14.54 -4.13 -27.45
C SER A 115 13.43 -5.03 -27.98
N GLY A 116 13.75 -6.14 -28.66
CA GLY A 116 12.72 -6.89 -29.39
C GLY A 116 12.97 -8.38 -29.52
N SER A 117 12.14 -9.17 -28.84
CA SER A 117 11.52 -10.37 -29.41
C SER A 117 10.18 -10.70 -28.72
N ALA A 118 9.39 -11.56 -29.35
CA ALA A 118 8.37 -12.42 -28.75
C ALA A 118 7.41 -11.90 -27.62
N GLY A 119 6.90 -10.67 -27.71
CA GLY A 119 5.53 -10.31 -27.27
C GLY A 119 5.12 -10.37 -25.77
N GLY A 120 5.93 -10.94 -24.88
CA GLY A 120 5.61 -11.10 -23.46
C GLY A 120 5.95 -9.90 -22.57
N THR A 121 5.78 -10.07 -21.25
CA THR A 121 6.21 -9.13 -20.21
C THR A 121 7.52 -9.53 -19.52
N GLY A 122 8.11 -10.69 -19.84
CA GLY A 122 9.35 -11.20 -19.22
C GLY A 122 10.52 -10.21 -19.22
N ASP A 123 10.78 -9.51 -20.33
CA ASP A 123 11.83 -8.47 -20.42
C ASP A 123 11.61 -7.28 -19.46
N LEU A 124 10.39 -7.10 -18.93
CA LEU A 124 10.02 -6.02 -18.00
C LEU A 124 9.96 -6.48 -16.53
N ASN A 125 9.93 -7.79 -16.29
CA ASN A 125 9.70 -8.42 -14.97
C ASN A 125 10.91 -9.27 -14.54
N SER A 126 12.13 -8.77 -14.79
CA SER A 126 13.38 -9.43 -14.42
C SER A 126 13.79 -9.08 -12.99
N PHE A 127 13.94 -10.09 -12.13
CA PHE A 127 14.35 -9.97 -10.72
C PHE A 127 15.50 -10.93 -10.40
N PRO A 128 16.71 -10.74 -10.97
CA PRO A 128 17.85 -11.64 -10.78
C PRO A 128 18.29 -11.76 -9.32
N GLU A 129 17.99 -10.77 -8.49
CA GLU A 129 18.23 -10.74 -7.06
C GLU A 129 17.21 -11.53 -6.21
N ASP A 130 16.10 -12.00 -6.82
CA ASP A 130 14.99 -12.65 -6.12
C ASP A 130 14.27 -13.68 -7.01
N PRO A 131 14.88 -14.85 -7.27
CA PRO A 131 14.31 -15.87 -8.16
C PRO A 131 12.95 -16.41 -7.70
N GLU A 132 12.70 -16.46 -6.39
CA GLU A 132 11.41 -16.85 -5.82
C GLU A 132 10.30 -15.89 -6.26
N PHE A 133 10.53 -14.58 -6.17
CA PHE A 133 9.57 -13.58 -6.65
C PHE A 133 9.40 -13.65 -8.17
N ALA A 134 10.50 -13.84 -8.92
CA ALA A 134 10.43 -14.02 -10.37
C ALA A 134 9.54 -15.22 -10.77
N GLU A 135 9.66 -16.36 -10.09
CA GLU A 135 8.81 -17.54 -10.33
C GLU A 135 7.33 -17.27 -10.03
N ILE A 136 7.02 -16.51 -8.96
CA ILE A 136 5.65 -16.11 -8.63
C ILE A 136 5.05 -15.20 -9.72
N ILE A 137 5.83 -14.25 -10.26
CA ILE A 137 5.38 -13.41 -11.38
C ILE A 137 5.22 -14.24 -12.66
N GLN A 138 6.14 -15.17 -12.96
CA GLN A 138 6.00 -16.08 -14.10
C GLN A 138 4.74 -16.96 -13.99
N ARG A 139 4.40 -17.45 -12.79
CA ARG A 139 3.14 -18.16 -12.53
C ARG A 139 1.91 -17.28 -12.73
N ALA A 140 1.97 -16.00 -12.35
CA ALA A 140 0.89 -15.04 -12.60
C ALA A 140 0.69 -14.75 -14.11
N GLU A 141 1.79 -14.57 -14.85
CA GLU A 141 1.76 -14.37 -16.30
C GLU A 141 1.18 -15.60 -17.01
N HIS A 142 1.65 -16.79 -16.65
CA HIS A 142 1.15 -18.04 -17.24
C HIS A 142 -0.32 -18.33 -16.87
N ALA A 143 -0.79 -17.93 -15.69
CA ALA A 143 -2.21 -18.00 -15.32
C ALA A 143 -3.07 -17.15 -16.27
N ILE A 144 -2.65 -15.90 -16.52
CA ILE A 144 -3.30 -14.96 -17.43
C ILE A 144 -3.32 -15.49 -18.87
N GLU A 145 -2.22 -16.07 -19.36
CA GLU A 145 -2.14 -16.67 -20.70
C GLU A 145 -3.13 -17.82 -20.90
N ASN A 146 -3.34 -18.63 -19.86
CA ASN A 146 -4.33 -19.72 -19.83
C ASN A 146 -5.77 -19.22 -19.53
N GLY A 147 -6.00 -17.91 -19.40
CA GLY A 147 -7.33 -17.32 -19.15
C GLY A 147 -7.76 -17.27 -17.69
N VAL A 148 -6.88 -17.60 -16.73
CA VAL A 148 -7.11 -17.44 -15.29
C VAL A 148 -6.75 -16.00 -14.89
N PHE A 149 -7.68 -15.08 -15.13
CA PHE A 149 -7.42 -13.65 -14.98
C PHE A 149 -7.49 -13.14 -13.52
N PRO A 150 -6.71 -12.11 -13.17
CA PRO A 150 -6.84 -11.38 -11.91
C PRO A 150 -8.25 -10.82 -11.66
N GLU A 151 -8.78 -11.05 -10.46
CA GLU A 151 -10.12 -10.64 -10.04
C GLU A 151 -10.07 -9.32 -9.27
N ARG A 152 -10.99 -8.41 -9.56
CA ARG A 152 -11.01 -7.08 -8.94
C ARG A 152 -11.56 -7.15 -7.52
N ILE A 153 -10.81 -6.64 -6.54
CA ILE A 153 -11.25 -6.60 -5.15
C ILE A 153 -12.44 -5.63 -5.03
N SER A 154 -13.55 -6.11 -4.46
CA SER A 154 -14.80 -5.36 -4.34
C SER A 154 -14.79 -4.36 -3.17
N GLN A 155 -14.17 -4.76 -2.05
CA GLN A 155 -13.93 -3.94 -0.87
C GLN A 155 -12.57 -3.23 -1.01
N GLY A 156 -12.56 -1.89 -0.96
CA GLY A 156 -11.33 -1.09 -0.95
C GLY A 156 -11.25 0.04 -1.97
N SER A 157 -10.01 0.45 -2.27
CA SER A 157 -9.71 1.50 -3.26
C SER A 157 -9.99 1.02 -4.69
N SER A 158 -10.28 1.94 -5.61
CA SER A 158 -10.80 1.62 -6.95
C SER A 158 -9.75 1.19 -7.97
N GLY A 159 -8.85 0.28 -7.62
CA GLY A 159 -7.77 -0.19 -8.49
C GLY A 159 -6.88 -1.26 -7.83
N SER A 160 -7.48 -2.32 -7.29
CA SER A 160 -6.76 -3.45 -6.68
C SER A 160 -7.33 -4.78 -7.18
N TYR A 161 -6.45 -5.75 -7.44
CA TYR A 161 -6.79 -7.05 -8.03
C TYR A 161 -6.11 -8.20 -7.30
N PHE A 162 -6.83 -9.27 -6.97
CA PHE A 162 -6.26 -10.55 -6.59
C PHE A 162 -5.73 -11.25 -7.84
N VAL A 163 -4.42 -11.48 -7.88
CA VAL A 163 -3.75 -12.23 -8.96
C VAL A 163 -3.65 -13.69 -8.57
N LYS A 164 -3.90 -14.58 -9.54
CA LYS A 164 -4.04 -16.02 -9.34
C LYS A 164 -2.91 -16.81 -9.99
N ASP A 165 -2.65 -18.00 -9.47
CA ASP A 165 -1.85 -19.03 -10.16
C ASP A 165 -2.70 -19.79 -11.21
N PRO A 166 -2.11 -20.66 -12.05
CA PRO A 166 -2.86 -21.43 -13.05
C PRO A 166 -3.87 -22.45 -12.47
N LYS A 167 -3.90 -22.64 -11.14
CA LYS A 167 -4.88 -23.48 -10.43
C LYS A 167 -6.04 -22.65 -9.86
N GLY A 168 -5.94 -21.32 -9.89
CA GLY A 168 -6.94 -20.38 -9.36
C GLY A 168 -6.66 -19.89 -7.93
N ASN A 169 -5.55 -20.29 -7.29
CA ASN A 169 -5.18 -19.85 -5.94
C ASN A 169 -4.68 -18.39 -5.99
N ILE A 170 -5.01 -17.58 -4.97
CA ILE A 170 -4.53 -16.19 -4.90
C ILE A 170 -3.07 -16.18 -4.46
N ILE A 171 -2.20 -15.62 -5.30
CA ILE A 171 -0.74 -15.53 -5.05
C ILE A 171 -0.26 -14.11 -4.77
N GLY A 172 -1.04 -13.09 -5.13
CA GLY A 172 -0.69 -11.70 -4.86
C GLY A 172 -1.83 -10.70 -5.02
N VAL A 173 -1.59 -9.49 -4.54
CA VAL A 173 -2.44 -8.31 -4.77
C VAL A 173 -1.70 -7.36 -5.69
N PHE A 174 -2.31 -7.03 -6.84
CA PHE A 174 -1.76 -6.09 -7.81
C PHE A 174 -2.53 -4.76 -7.83
N LYS A 175 -1.82 -3.64 -7.71
CA LYS A 175 -2.36 -2.28 -7.70
C LYS A 175 -1.77 -1.47 -8.87
N PRO A 176 -2.41 -1.44 -10.05
CA PRO A 176 -1.90 -0.73 -11.21
C PRO A 176 -1.97 0.79 -11.06
N LYS A 177 -0.82 1.47 -11.18
CA LYS A 177 -0.65 2.94 -11.07
C LYS A 177 -1.76 3.73 -11.76
N SER A 178 -2.10 3.34 -13.00
CA SER A 178 -3.11 4.02 -13.82
C SER A 178 -4.51 4.13 -13.19
N GLU A 179 -4.85 3.25 -12.23
CA GLU A 179 -6.17 3.16 -11.58
C GLU A 179 -6.18 3.70 -10.15
N GLU A 180 -5.04 4.18 -9.63
CA GLU A 180 -4.92 4.82 -8.30
C GLU A 180 -5.94 5.96 -8.12
N PRO A 181 -6.25 6.40 -6.88
CA PRO A 181 -7.15 7.51 -6.62
C PRO A 181 -6.94 8.81 -7.43
N TYR A 182 -5.72 9.04 -7.93
CA TYR A 182 -5.35 10.19 -8.80
C TYR A 182 -4.88 9.76 -10.20
N GLY A 183 -4.95 8.47 -10.53
CA GLY A 183 -4.62 7.91 -11.83
C GLY A 183 -5.64 8.30 -12.91
N HIS A 184 -5.15 8.46 -14.14
CA HIS A 184 -5.93 8.94 -15.28
C HIS A 184 -6.99 7.92 -15.78
N LEU A 185 -6.97 6.69 -15.28
CA LEU A 185 -7.95 5.63 -15.55
C LEU A 185 -8.67 5.17 -14.26
N ASN A 186 -8.73 5.99 -13.21
CA ASN A 186 -9.51 5.71 -12.00
C ASN A 186 -11.02 5.62 -12.34
N PRO A 187 -11.68 4.46 -12.14
CA PRO A 187 -13.09 4.30 -12.49
C PRO A 187 -14.07 5.04 -11.53
N LYS A 188 -13.60 5.57 -10.39
CA LYS A 188 -14.40 6.44 -9.50
C LYS A 188 -14.25 7.92 -9.91
N TRP A 189 -14.91 8.30 -11.00
CA TRP A 189 -14.88 9.63 -11.67
C TRP A 189 -15.10 10.83 -10.72
N THR A 190 -15.82 10.64 -9.61
CA THR A 190 -16.10 11.68 -8.60
C THR A 190 -14.84 12.33 -8.01
N LYS A 191 -13.70 11.62 -7.91
CA LYS A 191 -12.45 12.23 -7.42
C LYS A 191 -11.85 13.25 -8.41
N TYR A 192 -12.14 13.16 -9.70
CA TYR A 192 -11.74 14.17 -10.68
C TYR A 192 -12.56 15.45 -10.52
N PHE A 193 -13.88 15.33 -10.34
CA PHE A 193 -14.77 16.46 -10.08
C PHE A 193 -14.38 17.23 -8.81
N HIS A 194 -14.07 16.52 -7.72
CA HIS A 194 -13.63 17.13 -6.45
C HIS A 194 -12.29 17.88 -6.58
N LYS A 195 -11.37 17.39 -7.43
CA LYS A 195 -10.08 18.05 -7.72
C LYS A 195 -10.26 19.40 -8.44
N VAL A 196 -11.32 19.55 -9.23
CA VAL A 196 -11.62 20.79 -9.96
C VAL A 196 -12.35 21.80 -9.08
N CYS A 197 -13.28 21.38 -8.22
CA CYS A 197 -14.12 22.30 -7.44
C CYS A 197 -13.53 22.73 -6.08
N CYS A 198 -12.71 21.93 -5.40
CA CYS A 198 -12.17 22.26 -4.06
C CYS A 198 -10.72 21.78 -3.84
N PRO A 199 -9.71 22.44 -4.46
CA PRO A 199 -8.31 22.00 -4.42
C PRO A 199 -7.67 22.02 -3.02
N CYS A 200 -8.21 22.78 -2.06
CA CYS A 200 -7.73 22.82 -0.67
C CYS A 200 -8.28 21.67 0.21
N CYS A 201 -9.44 21.10 -0.12
CA CYS A 201 -10.12 20.13 0.74
C CYS A 201 -9.78 18.66 0.42
N PHE A 202 -9.49 18.33 -0.85
CA PHE A 202 -9.48 16.94 -1.32
C PHE A 202 -8.08 16.42 -1.68
N GLY A 203 -7.57 15.54 -0.83
CA GLY A 203 -6.32 14.80 -1.03
C GLY A 203 -5.35 14.93 0.15
N ARG A 204 -4.30 14.11 0.16
CA ARG A 204 -3.21 14.23 1.13
C ARG A 204 -2.15 15.19 0.59
N GLY A 205 -2.29 16.48 0.91
CA GLY A 205 -1.39 17.57 0.44
C GLY A 205 0.07 17.52 0.96
N CYS A 206 0.47 16.39 1.54
CA CYS A 206 1.85 16.07 1.94
C CYS A 206 2.42 14.85 1.17
N LEU A 207 1.63 14.19 0.31
CA LEU A 207 2.05 13.05 -0.51
C LEU A 207 2.23 13.46 -1.98
N VAL A 208 3.13 12.77 -2.69
CA VAL A 208 3.26 12.91 -4.15
C VAL A 208 2.07 12.21 -4.83
N PRO A 209 1.34 12.86 -5.74
CA PRO A 209 0.21 12.22 -6.43
C PRO A 209 0.66 11.07 -7.34
N ASN A 210 -0.16 10.02 -7.44
CA ASN A 210 -0.03 8.96 -8.44
C ASN A 210 1.28 8.15 -8.36
N GLN A 211 1.83 8.00 -7.15
CA GLN A 211 3.02 7.19 -6.83
C GLN A 211 2.74 6.16 -5.69
N GLY A 212 1.47 5.80 -5.46
CA GLY A 212 1.12 4.85 -4.39
C GLY A 212 1.76 3.48 -4.58
N TYR A 213 1.87 3.01 -5.83
CA TYR A 213 2.58 1.78 -6.17
C TYR A 213 4.09 1.81 -5.79
N LEU A 214 4.75 2.98 -5.82
CA LEU A 214 6.12 3.11 -5.30
C LEU A 214 6.13 3.04 -3.77
N SER A 215 5.19 3.72 -3.10
CA SER A 215 5.07 3.69 -1.64
C SER A 215 4.86 2.26 -1.09
N GLU A 216 4.12 1.41 -1.81
CA GLU A 216 3.98 -0.02 -1.50
C GLU A 216 5.30 -0.80 -1.60
N ALA A 217 6.00 -0.69 -2.73
CA ALA A 217 7.27 -1.40 -2.95
C ALA A 217 8.39 -0.87 -2.03
N ALA A 218 8.42 0.43 -1.78
CA ALA A 218 9.37 1.10 -0.89
C ALA A 218 9.16 0.72 0.58
N ALA A 219 7.92 0.48 1.02
CA ALA A 219 7.68 -0.07 2.36
C ALA A 219 8.27 -1.48 2.51
N SER A 220 8.14 -2.35 1.49
CA SER A 220 8.80 -3.66 1.47
C SER A 220 10.32 -3.56 1.42
N LEU A 221 10.88 -2.56 0.75
CA LEU A 221 12.33 -2.32 0.72
C LEU A 221 12.86 -1.87 2.09
N VAL A 222 12.16 -0.94 2.76
CA VAL A 222 12.48 -0.48 4.12
C VAL A 222 12.39 -1.65 5.12
N ASP A 223 11.34 -2.47 5.03
CA ASP A 223 11.17 -3.68 5.85
C ASP A 223 12.35 -4.65 5.70
N GLN A 224 12.70 -5.02 4.46
CA GLN A 224 13.82 -5.92 4.16
C GLN A 224 15.17 -5.35 4.59
N LYS A 225 15.44 -4.06 4.31
CA LYS A 225 16.72 -3.42 4.67
C LYS A 225 16.89 -3.26 6.18
N LEU A 226 15.79 -3.21 6.94
CA LEU A 226 15.79 -3.22 8.42
C LEU A 226 15.70 -4.63 9.04
N GLY A 227 15.25 -5.65 8.30
CA GLY A 227 15.00 -6.99 8.83
C GLY A 227 13.80 -7.05 9.76
N LEU A 228 12.69 -6.41 9.39
CA LEU A 228 11.47 -6.36 10.21
C LEU A 228 10.58 -7.58 9.98
N ASP A 229 10.48 -8.06 8.74
CA ASP A 229 9.70 -9.22 8.31
C ASP A 229 8.19 -9.08 8.56
N VAL A 230 7.64 -7.85 8.44
CA VAL A 230 6.20 -7.57 8.62
C VAL A 230 5.50 -7.14 7.32
N VAL A 231 6.18 -6.57 6.33
CA VAL A 231 5.60 -6.29 5.00
C VAL A 231 5.66 -7.54 4.12
N PRO A 232 4.54 -8.04 3.58
CA PRO A 232 4.59 -9.09 2.56
C PRO A 232 5.36 -8.60 1.33
N LYS A 233 6.36 -9.35 0.89
CA LYS A 233 7.31 -9.00 -0.19
C LYS A 233 6.59 -8.31 -1.36
N THR A 234 6.95 -7.05 -1.64
CA THR A 234 6.25 -6.21 -2.63
C THR A 234 7.25 -5.55 -3.58
N LYS A 235 7.05 -5.69 -4.89
CA LYS A 235 7.87 -5.04 -5.93
C LYS A 235 7.02 -4.34 -6.99
N VAL A 236 7.68 -3.52 -7.80
CA VAL A 236 7.09 -2.92 -9.02
C VAL A 236 7.08 -3.98 -10.13
N VAL A 237 5.91 -4.21 -10.75
CA VAL A 237 5.69 -5.26 -11.76
C VAL A 237 4.85 -4.71 -12.92
N TYR A 238 5.05 -5.25 -14.11
CA TYR A 238 4.29 -4.95 -15.33
C TYR A 238 3.37 -6.12 -15.69
N LEU A 239 2.05 -5.98 -15.51
CA LEU A 239 1.08 -7.01 -15.90
C LEU A 239 0.15 -6.55 -17.04
N VAL A 240 -0.37 -7.49 -17.80
CA VAL A 240 -1.43 -7.32 -18.82
C VAL A 240 -2.59 -8.22 -18.43
N SER A 241 -3.83 -7.74 -18.37
CA SER A 241 -5.01 -8.60 -18.17
C SER A 241 -6.26 -7.98 -18.78
N GLU A 242 -7.14 -8.76 -19.43
CA GLU A 242 -8.41 -8.24 -19.94
C GLU A 242 -9.35 -7.72 -18.83
N THR A 243 -9.12 -8.07 -17.56
CA THR A 243 -9.89 -7.60 -16.40
C THR A 243 -9.48 -6.21 -15.90
N PHE A 244 -8.30 -5.68 -16.26
CA PHE A 244 -7.86 -4.35 -15.82
C PHE A 244 -8.62 -3.22 -16.55
N HIS A 245 -8.70 -2.03 -15.94
CA HIS A 245 -9.46 -0.90 -16.51
C HIS A 245 -8.65 -0.16 -17.60
N TYR A 246 -8.77 -0.61 -18.85
CA TYR A 246 -8.20 0.07 -20.03
C TYR A 246 -9.21 0.99 -20.71
N SER A 247 -8.69 2.03 -21.37
CA SER A 247 -9.50 2.93 -22.21
C SER A 247 -10.22 2.18 -23.33
N ALA A 248 -11.36 2.74 -23.78
CA ALA A 248 -12.08 2.22 -24.95
C ALA A 248 -11.21 2.20 -26.21
N ILE A 249 -10.30 3.18 -26.34
CA ILE A 249 -9.35 3.29 -27.45
C ILE A 249 -8.37 2.11 -27.44
N ASP A 250 -7.85 1.72 -26.28
CA ASP A 250 -6.86 0.63 -26.20
C ASP A 250 -7.49 -0.75 -26.32
N ARG A 251 -8.73 -0.92 -25.82
CA ARG A 251 -9.54 -2.12 -26.10
C ARG A 251 -9.93 -2.22 -27.59
N ALA A 252 -10.12 -1.09 -28.30
CA ALA A 252 -10.34 -1.10 -29.75
C ALA A 252 -9.05 -1.41 -30.52
N LYS A 253 -7.91 -0.79 -30.16
CA LYS A 253 -6.59 -1.06 -30.76
C LYS A 253 -6.16 -2.51 -30.62
N SER A 254 -6.34 -3.12 -29.44
CA SER A 254 -5.93 -4.50 -29.19
C SER A 254 -6.74 -5.49 -30.04
N ARG A 255 -8.08 -5.33 -30.07
CA ARG A 255 -9.00 -6.08 -30.94
C ARG A 255 -8.64 -5.93 -32.42
N GLY A 256 -8.44 -4.70 -32.89
CA GLY A 256 -8.09 -4.41 -34.29
C GLY A 256 -6.75 -5.04 -34.71
N LYS A 257 -5.74 -4.99 -33.85
CA LYS A 257 -4.45 -5.67 -34.08
C LYS A 257 -4.58 -7.19 -34.11
N LYS A 258 -5.34 -7.78 -33.18
CA LYS A 258 -5.58 -9.23 -33.12
C LYS A 258 -6.29 -9.72 -34.39
N TYR A 259 -7.37 -9.06 -34.79
CA TYR A 259 -8.07 -9.33 -36.04
C TYR A 259 -7.17 -9.18 -37.28
N ALA A 260 -6.33 -8.13 -37.33
CA ALA A 260 -5.40 -7.93 -38.44
C ALA A 260 -4.29 -8.99 -38.51
N LEU A 261 -3.86 -9.54 -37.36
CA LEU A 261 -2.94 -10.68 -37.31
C LEU A 261 -3.61 -11.97 -37.82
N GLU A 262 -4.83 -12.25 -37.35
CA GLU A 262 -5.62 -13.44 -37.72
C GLU A 262 -6.02 -13.44 -39.20
N LYS A 263 -6.42 -12.28 -39.76
CA LYS A 263 -6.91 -12.17 -41.15
C LYS A 263 -5.82 -11.86 -42.17
N VAL A 264 -4.78 -11.10 -41.81
CA VAL A 264 -3.70 -10.71 -42.73
C VAL A 264 -2.33 -10.86 -42.06
N PRO A 265 -1.81 -12.10 -41.89
CA PRO A 265 -0.54 -12.34 -41.18
C PRO A 265 0.65 -11.54 -41.71
N LYS A 266 0.69 -11.20 -43.01
CA LYS A 266 1.71 -10.33 -43.63
C LYS A 266 1.71 -8.90 -43.09
N VAL A 267 0.55 -8.38 -42.66
CA VAL A 267 0.41 -7.08 -41.98
C VAL A 267 0.54 -7.25 -40.47
N GLY A 268 -0.03 -8.33 -39.91
CA GLY A 268 0.10 -8.68 -38.49
C GLY A 268 1.55 -8.70 -37.98
N ARG A 269 2.46 -9.28 -38.77
CA ARG A 269 3.91 -9.33 -38.46
C ARG A 269 4.62 -7.97 -38.38
N ARG A 270 3.99 -6.86 -38.80
CA ARG A 270 4.52 -5.49 -38.57
C ARG A 270 4.14 -4.90 -37.21
N PHE A 271 3.25 -5.52 -36.45
CA PHE A 271 2.90 -5.05 -35.12
C PHE A 271 3.86 -5.61 -34.07
N HIS A 272 4.86 -4.81 -33.68
CA HIS A 272 5.81 -5.13 -32.58
C HIS A 272 5.15 -5.47 -31.22
N ARG A 273 3.84 -5.20 -31.05
CA ARG A 273 3.04 -5.67 -29.92
C ARG A 273 1.59 -5.87 -30.35
N VAL A 274 1.04 -7.06 -30.12
CA VAL A 274 -0.38 -7.42 -30.24
C VAL A 274 -0.95 -7.63 -28.83
N GLY A 275 -2.26 -7.45 -28.63
CA GLY A 275 -2.87 -7.43 -27.30
C GLY A 275 -2.89 -6.05 -26.64
N LEU A 276 -3.11 -6.03 -25.32
CA LEU A 276 -3.24 -4.82 -24.50
C LEU A 276 -1.85 -4.28 -24.05
N PRO A 277 -1.73 -2.98 -23.70
CA PRO A 277 -0.50 -2.42 -23.14
C PRO A 277 -0.29 -2.90 -21.70
N PRO A 278 0.96 -2.98 -21.20
CA PRO A 278 1.24 -3.40 -19.84
C PRO A 278 0.89 -2.27 -18.87
N LYS A 279 0.38 -2.62 -17.70
CA LYS A 279 0.21 -1.69 -16.59
C LYS A 279 1.34 -1.91 -15.59
N VAL A 280 2.06 -0.84 -15.27
CA VAL A 280 2.94 -0.80 -14.09
C VAL A 280 2.09 -0.68 -12.83
N GLY A 281 2.49 -1.39 -11.77
CA GLY A 281 1.86 -1.35 -10.46
C GLY A 281 2.72 -2.02 -9.41
N SER A 282 2.25 -2.02 -8.17
CA SER A 282 2.85 -2.84 -7.11
C SER A 282 2.21 -4.21 -7.12
N PHE A 283 3.03 -5.24 -6.96
CA PHE A 283 2.61 -6.62 -6.73
C PHE A 283 3.10 -7.03 -5.34
N GLN A 284 2.17 -7.23 -4.43
CA GLN A 284 2.40 -7.66 -3.04
C GLN A 284 2.04 -9.15 -2.92
N LEU A 285 2.91 -9.96 -2.33
CA LEU A 285 2.59 -11.38 -2.09
C LEU A 285 1.35 -11.51 -1.18
N PHE A 286 0.48 -12.48 -1.50
CA PHE A 286 -0.69 -12.78 -0.69
C PHE A 286 -0.30 -13.58 0.57
N VAL A 287 -1.04 -13.41 1.66
CA VAL A 287 -0.73 -14.03 2.96
C VAL A 287 -1.91 -14.79 3.55
N GLU A 288 -1.75 -16.11 3.70
CA GLU A 288 -2.84 -17.01 4.07
C GLU A 288 -3.02 -17.17 5.59
N GLY A 289 -4.28 -17.23 6.04
CA GLY A 289 -4.66 -17.40 7.45
C GLY A 289 -4.55 -16.13 8.30
N TYR A 290 -4.46 -14.96 7.66
CA TYR A 290 -4.45 -13.65 8.32
C TYR A 290 -5.88 -13.04 8.35
N HIS A 291 -6.19 -12.30 9.42
CA HIS A 291 -7.40 -11.46 9.52
C HIS A 291 -7.02 -10.07 10.02
N GLU A 292 -7.90 -9.08 9.81
CA GLU A 292 -7.76 -7.70 10.32
C GLU A 292 -7.34 -7.67 11.80
N ALA A 293 -6.46 -6.75 12.18
CA ALA A 293 -5.97 -6.68 13.55
C ALA A 293 -7.08 -6.32 14.55
N ASP A 294 -8.03 -5.46 14.19
CA ASP A 294 -9.21 -5.14 15.01
C ASP A 294 -10.02 -6.38 15.43
N TYR A 295 -10.22 -7.35 14.52
CA TYR A 295 -10.89 -8.62 14.81
C TYR A 295 -10.16 -9.43 15.89
N TRP A 296 -8.83 -9.52 15.78
CA TRP A 296 -8.02 -10.28 16.73
C TRP A 296 -7.82 -9.56 18.06
N LEU A 297 -7.63 -8.23 18.05
CA LEU A 297 -7.49 -7.41 19.26
C LEU A 297 -8.73 -7.52 20.15
N ARG A 298 -9.94 -7.40 19.58
CA ARG A 298 -11.21 -7.60 20.32
C ARG A 298 -11.33 -9.02 20.89
N LYS A 299 -10.86 -10.04 20.15
CA LYS A 299 -10.80 -11.41 20.68
C LYS A 299 -9.84 -11.51 21.88
N PHE A 300 -8.68 -10.87 21.83
CA PHE A 300 -7.69 -10.88 22.92
C PHE A 300 -8.11 -10.07 24.14
N GLU A 301 -9.08 -9.16 24.03
CA GLU A 301 -9.76 -8.54 25.18
C GLU A 301 -10.68 -9.54 25.90
N THR A 302 -11.33 -10.46 25.17
CA THR A 302 -12.22 -11.50 25.74
C THR A 302 -11.53 -12.81 26.13
N ASP A 303 -10.44 -13.17 25.44
CA ASP A 303 -9.68 -14.42 25.57
C ASP A 303 -8.18 -14.07 25.61
N PRO A 304 -7.64 -13.65 26.77
CA PRO A 304 -6.32 -13.04 26.85
C PRO A 304 -5.17 -13.97 26.49
N LEU A 305 -4.28 -13.48 25.63
CA LEU A 305 -3.14 -14.27 25.14
C LEU A 305 -2.20 -14.77 26.25
N PRO A 306 -1.74 -16.04 26.17
CA PRO A 306 -0.65 -16.56 26.98
C PRO A 306 0.61 -15.68 26.91
N GLU A 307 1.39 -15.66 27.99
CA GLU A 307 2.51 -14.72 28.20
C GLU A 307 3.55 -14.73 27.09
N ASN A 308 3.91 -15.92 26.58
CA ASN A 308 4.83 -16.08 25.46
C ASN A 308 4.27 -15.49 24.16
N ILE A 309 3.00 -15.74 23.85
CA ILE A 309 2.34 -15.24 22.62
C ILE A 309 2.12 -13.73 22.70
N ARG A 310 1.78 -13.20 23.87
CA ARG A 310 1.62 -11.75 24.06
C ARG A 310 2.94 -11.00 23.87
N LYS A 311 4.07 -11.60 24.27
CA LYS A 311 5.42 -11.07 23.98
C LYS A 311 5.76 -11.15 22.49
N GLN A 312 5.49 -12.27 21.81
CA GLN A 312 5.63 -12.36 20.35
C GLN A 312 4.81 -11.28 19.62
N LEU A 313 3.56 -11.07 20.02
CA LEU A 313 2.69 -10.03 19.47
C LEU A 313 3.25 -8.62 19.72
N GLN A 314 3.76 -8.35 20.93
CA GLN A 314 4.40 -7.07 21.24
C GLN A 314 5.64 -6.81 20.38
N ASN A 315 6.52 -7.81 20.21
CA ASN A 315 7.72 -7.67 19.38
C ASN A 315 7.35 -7.44 17.90
N GLN A 316 6.37 -8.18 17.37
CA GLN A 316 5.82 -7.96 16.02
C GLN A 316 5.19 -6.57 15.87
N PHE A 317 4.47 -6.10 16.88
CA PHE A 317 3.83 -4.78 16.92
C PHE A 317 4.87 -3.65 16.93
N GLU A 318 5.96 -3.80 17.68
CA GLU A 318 7.07 -2.85 17.69
C GLU A 318 7.75 -2.73 16.32
N ARG A 319 7.86 -3.84 15.56
CA ARG A 319 8.37 -3.81 14.18
C ARG A 319 7.43 -3.06 13.22
N LEU A 320 6.11 -3.25 13.34
CA LEU A 320 5.10 -2.45 12.63
C LEU A 320 5.22 -0.95 12.95
N VAL A 321 5.40 -0.61 14.23
CA VAL A 321 5.62 0.78 14.69
C VAL A 321 6.88 1.39 14.06
N VAL A 322 8.00 0.64 14.05
CA VAL A 322 9.27 1.09 13.46
C VAL A 322 9.10 1.38 11.97
N LEU A 323 8.49 0.45 11.21
CA LEU A 323 8.18 0.64 9.79
C LEU A 323 7.36 1.92 9.57
N ASP A 324 6.16 1.98 10.16
CA ASP A 324 5.20 3.07 9.96
C ASP A 324 5.77 4.44 10.33
N TYR A 325 6.59 4.48 11.39
CA TYR A 325 7.23 5.72 11.81
C TYR A 325 8.30 6.16 10.83
N ILE A 326 9.21 5.27 10.37
CA ILE A 326 10.27 5.61 9.42
C ILE A 326 9.67 6.09 8.09
N ILE A 327 8.73 5.35 7.50
CA ILE A 327 8.10 5.73 6.22
C ILE A 327 7.08 6.87 6.37
N ARG A 328 6.80 7.30 7.61
CA ARG A 328 5.71 8.20 8.03
C ARG A 328 4.40 7.88 7.30
N ASN A 329 3.89 6.66 7.51
CA ASN A 329 2.61 6.23 6.98
C ASN A 329 1.48 7.20 7.41
N THR A 330 0.54 7.47 6.50
CA THR A 330 -0.59 8.38 6.71
C THR A 330 -1.96 7.70 6.73
N ASP A 331 -2.02 6.37 6.60
CA ASP A 331 -3.27 5.59 6.53
C ASP A 331 -3.33 4.30 7.34
N ARG A 332 -2.47 4.11 8.36
CA ARG A 332 -2.56 2.92 9.23
C ARG A 332 -3.75 3.02 10.18
N GLY A 333 -4.91 2.53 9.75
CA GLY A 333 -6.01 2.05 10.59
C GLY A 333 -5.72 0.64 11.16
N ASN A 334 -6.64 0.08 11.95
CA ASN A 334 -6.54 -1.29 12.51
C ASN A 334 -7.19 -2.39 11.64
N ASP A 335 -7.78 -1.96 10.53
CA ASP A 335 -8.12 -2.70 9.32
C ASP A 335 -6.87 -2.92 8.44
N ASN A 336 -6.06 -1.87 8.27
CA ASN A 336 -4.89 -1.84 7.38
C ASN A 336 -3.62 -2.53 7.92
N TRP A 337 -3.75 -3.42 8.91
CA TRP A 337 -2.73 -4.42 9.24
C TRP A 337 -3.43 -5.69 9.74
N LEU A 338 -2.83 -6.83 9.43
CA LEU A 338 -3.42 -8.13 9.71
C LEU A 338 -2.64 -8.86 10.81
N ILE A 339 -3.34 -9.72 11.56
CA ILE A 339 -2.77 -10.68 12.50
C ILE A 339 -3.10 -12.09 12.00
N LYS A 340 -2.11 -12.98 12.04
CA LYS A 340 -2.28 -14.43 11.99
C LYS A 340 -1.93 -15.01 13.35
N TYR A 341 -2.80 -15.83 13.92
CA TYR A 341 -2.56 -16.52 15.19
C TYR A 341 -2.98 -18.00 15.08
N GLU A 342 -2.00 -18.90 15.18
CA GLU A 342 -2.24 -20.34 15.19
C GLU A 342 -2.40 -20.83 16.64
N LYS A 343 -3.63 -21.19 17.06
CA LYS A 343 -3.89 -21.73 18.40
C LYS A 343 -3.26 -23.13 18.56
N PRO A 344 -2.63 -23.42 19.71
CA PRO A 344 -1.99 -24.72 19.94
C PRO A 344 -3.04 -25.83 19.97
N GLY A 345 -2.87 -26.84 19.11
CA GLY A 345 -3.79 -27.97 18.97
C GLY A 345 -4.83 -27.84 17.85
N ASN A 346 -4.87 -26.71 17.13
CA ASN A 346 -5.87 -26.48 16.08
C ASN A 346 -5.42 -26.88 14.66
N THR A 347 -4.32 -27.65 14.55
CA THR A 347 -3.83 -28.22 13.30
C THR A 347 -4.66 -29.45 12.95
N GLU A 348 -5.55 -29.33 11.96
CA GLU A 348 -6.18 -30.51 11.35
C GLU A 348 -5.07 -31.38 10.72
N VAL A 349 -5.03 -32.66 11.11
CA VAL A 349 -3.99 -33.58 10.65
C VAL A 349 -4.37 -34.07 9.25
N SER A 350 -3.72 -33.50 8.23
CA SER A 350 -3.66 -34.13 6.91
C SER A 350 -2.94 -35.47 7.05
N GLU A 351 -3.66 -36.58 6.84
CA GLU A 351 -3.25 -37.96 7.19
C GLU A 351 -2.13 -38.55 6.29
N LYS A 352 -1.18 -37.75 5.81
CA LYS A 352 -0.15 -38.19 4.84
C LYS A 352 1.31 -38.00 5.26
N ASP A 353 1.61 -37.12 6.21
CA ASP A 353 2.99 -36.84 6.64
C ASP A 353 3.27 -37.44 8.03
N THR A 354 3.35 -38.77 8.11
CA THR A 354 3.63 -39.51 9.36
C THR A 354 5.11 -39.88 9.48
N GLU A 355 5.95 -38.89 9.80
CA GLU A 355 7.10 -39.01 10.73
C GLU A 355 7.73 -37.62 10.91
N TRP A 356 8.26 -37.32 12.10
CA TRP A 356 8.80 -35.99 12.46
C TRP A 356 7.86 -34.79 12.31
N ALA A 357 6.57 -34.97 12.65
CA ALA A 357 5.67 -33.85 12.95
C ALA A 357 6.15 -33.09 14.22
N THR A 358 7.12 -32.18 14.05
CA THR A 358 7.48 -31.19 15.07
C THR A 358 6.21 -30.45 15.47
N LYS A 359 5.91 -30.43 16.77
CA LYS A 359 4.82 -29.60 17.29
C LYS A 359 5.14 -28.16 16.89
N LYS A 360 4.38 -27.60 15.94
CA LYS A 360 4.47 -26.18 15.62
C LYS A 360 4.13 -25.42 16.89
N ASP A 361 5.12 -24.74 17.47
CA ASP A 361 4.87 -23.86 18.60
C ASP A 361 3.83 -22.82 18.18
N PRO A 362 2.84 -22.52 19.04
CA PRO A 362 1.84 -21.51 18.74
C PRO A 362 2.52 -20.19 18.40
N ALA A 363 2.21 -19.67 17.22
CA ALA A 363 2.87 -18.53 16.64
C ALA A 363 1.84 -17.43 16.32
N ILE A 364 2.24 -16.18 16.57
CA ILE A 364 1.50 -15.00 16.16
C ILE A 364 2.39 -14.13 15.27
N LYS A 365 1.83 -13.65 14.14
CA LYS A 365 2.53 -12.82 13.16
C LYS A 365 1.68 -11.63 12.73
N ILE A 366 2.31 -10.53 12.37
CA ILE A 366 1.69 -9.34 11.78
C ILE A 366 2.03 -9.24 10.29
N ALA A 367 1.07 -8.83 9.47
CA ALA A 367 1.29 -8.42 8.08
C ALA A 367 0.87 -6.95 7.87
N ALA A 368 1.83 -6.11 7.48
CA ALA A 368 1.68 -4.69 7.19
C ALA A 368 1.32 -4.48 5.70
N ILE A 369 0.02 -4.44 5.40
CA ILE A 369 -0.54 -4.27 4.05
C ILE A 369 -0.89 -2.80 3.74
N ASP A 370 -1.34 -2.51 2.52
CA ASP A 370 -1.83 -1.18 2.06
C ASP A 370 -0.92 0.00 2.45
N ASN A 371 0.37 -0.11 2.13
CA ASN A 371 1.39 0.89 2.44
C ASN A 371 1.47 2.01 1.39
N GLY A 372 0.51 2.08 0.46
CA GLY A 372 0.52 2.98 -0.71
C GLY A 372 0.36 4.48 -0.42
N LEU A 373 0.29 4.88 0.85
CA LEU A 373 0.08 6.28 1.27
C LEU A 373 1.07 6.67 2.39
N ALA A 374 2.35 6.40 2.16
CA ALA A 374 3.50 6.77 2.99
C ALA A 374 4.49 7.67 2.19
N PHE A 375 5.70 7.87 2.72
CA PHE A 375 6.76 8.72 2.16
C PHE A 375 6.31 10.16 1.83
N PRO A 376 5.76 10.92 2.80
CA PRO A 376 5.35 12.30 2.58
C PRO A 376 6.55 13.25 2.39
N PHE A 377 6.42 14.22 1.47
CA PHE A 377 7.43 15.24 1.20
C PHE A 377 7.43 16.40 2.22
N LYS A 378 6.50 16.41 3.17
CA LYS A 378 6.49 17.29 4.34
C LYS A 378 5.70 16.64 5.47
N HIS A 379 5.90 17.07 6.70
CA HIS A 379 4.98 16.67 7.79
C HIS A 379 3.55 17.18 7.50
N PRO A 380 2.50 16.42 7.87
CA PRO A 380 1.11 16.87 7.67
C PRO A 380 0.81 18.16 8.43
N ASP A 381 0.07 19.08 7.80
CA ASP A 381 -0.35 20.31 8.46
C ASP A 381 -1.30 19.99 9.65
N GLU A 382 -1.31 20.84 10.68
CA GLU A 382 -1.96 20.52 11.98
C GLU A 382 -3.45 20.22 11.87
N TRP A 383 -4.16 20.93 10.98
CA TRP A 383 -5.58 20.71 10.66
C TRP A 383 -5.87 19.34 10.02
N ARG A 384 -4.83 18.55 9.69
CA ARG A 384 -4.95 17.25 9.03
C ARG A 384 -3.83 16.28 9.45
N ALA A 385 -3.70 16.05 10.75
CA ALA A 385 -2.54 15.41 11.38
C ALA A 385 -2.13 14.00 10.89
N TYR A 386 -3.02 13.23 10.24
CA TYR A 386 -2.85 11.82 9.87
C TYR A 386 -2.19 10.97 10.99
N PRO A 387 -2.93 10.67 12.08
CA PRO A 387 -2.41 9.90 13.20
C PRO A 387 -2.20 8.42 12.84
N PHE A 388 -1.33 7.75 13.60
CA PHE A 388 -1.22 6.30 13.56
C PHE A 388 -2.28 5.69 14.49
N HIS A 389 -3.24 4.91 13.99
CA HIS A 389 -4.35 4.44 14.83
C HIS A 389 -3.91 3.44 15.91
N TRP A 390 -2.79 2.74 15.70
CA TRP A 390 -2.18 1.89 16.72
C TRP A 390 -1.70 2.66 17.97
N ALA A 391 -1.50 3.98 17.90
CA ALA A 391 -1.00 4.78 19.03
C ALA A 391 -1.99 4.86 20.21
N TRP A 392 -3.27 4.56 19.99
CA TRP A 392 -4.28 4.47 21.05
C TRP A 392 -4.39 3.09 21.70
N LEU A 393 -3.76 2.05 21.12
CA LEU A 393 -3.82 0.68 21.65
C LEU A 393 -3.01 0.54 22.96
N PRO A 394 -3.40 -0.37 23.88
CA PRO A 394 -2.62 -0.65 25.09
C PRO A 394 -1.15 -1.00 24.82
N GLN A 395 -0.87 -1.73 23.73
CA GLN A 395 0.46 -2.12 23.26
C GLN A 395 1.37 -0.92 22.99
N ALA A 396 0.82 0.22 22.56
CA ALA A 396 1.60 1.44 22.29
C ALA A 396 2.10 2.13 23.56
N LYS A 397 1.62 1.74 24.76
CA LYS A 397 2.07 2.27 26.05
C LYS A 397 3.29 1.51 26.60
N VAL A 398 3.57 0.31 26.08
CA VAL A 398 4.69 -0.54 26.49
C VAL A 398 6.00 0.04 25.93
N PRO A 399 7.07 0.21 26.73
CA PRO A 399 8.41 0.58 26.24
C PRO A 399 8.94 -0.39 25.19
N PHE A 400 9.69 0.10 24.19
CA PHE A 400 10.31 -0.77 23.19
C PHE A 400 11.19 -1.85 23.82
N SER A 401 10.96 -3.10 23.45
CA SER A 401 11.73 -4.26 23.89
C SER A 401 13.21 -4.19 23.52
N GLN A 402 14.06 -4.88 24.29
CA GLN A 402 15.48 -4.95 23.97
C GLN A 402 15.76 -5.61 22.62
N GLU A 403 14.93 -6.58 22.20
CA GLU A 403 15.02 -7.22 20.87
C GLU A 403 14.88 -6.19 19.75
N THR A 404 13.83 -5.37 19.79
CA THR A 404 13.62 -4.29 18.79
C THR A 404 14.75 -3.26 18.84
N ARG A 405 15.24 -2.90 20.03
CA ARG A 405 16.35 -1.96 20.19
C ARG A 405 17.62 -2.49 19.51
N ASP A 406 18.02 -3.73 19.78
CA ASP A 406 19.25 -4.31 19.24
C ASP A 406 19.17 -4.54 17.71
N LEU A 407 18.01 -4.99 17.23
CA LEU A 407 17.71 -5.21 15.80
C LEU A 407 17.80 -3.91 14.96
N VAL A 408 17.24 -2.82 15.49
CA VAL A 408 16.99 -1.59 14.71
C VAL A 408 18.04 -0.52 14.98
N LEU A 409 18.42 -0.27 16.24
CA LEU A 409 19.28 0.85 16.63
C LEU A 409 20.69 0.76 16.00
N SER A 410 21.22 -0.46 15.90
CA SER A 410 22.49 -0.77 15.23
C SER A 410 22.52 -0.31 13.77
N ARG A 411 21.40 -0.44 13.05
CA ARG A 411 21.26 0.00 11.66
C ARG A 411 20.99 1.50 11.56
N ILE A 412 19.92 1.99 12.22
CA ILE A 412 19.43 3.36 11.97
C ILE A 412 20.30 4.47 12.58
N SER A 413 21.23 4.13 13.47
CA SER A 413 22.21 5.09 14.00
C SER A 413 23.49 5.19 13.17
N ASP A 414 23.74 4.27 12.23
CA ASP A 414 24.78 4.41 11.22
C ASP A 414 24.32 5.30 10.06
N MET A 415 25.11 6.32 9.76
CA MET A 415 24.80 7.26 8.68
C MET A 415 25.10 6.68 7.29
N ASN A 416 25.91 5.63 7.18
CA ASN A 416 26.13 4.92 5.91
C ASN A 416 24.88 4.10 5.58
N PHE A 417 24.41 3.24 6.49
CA PHE A 417 23.13 2.52 6.34
C PHE A 417 21.95 3.43 5.96
N VAL A 418 21.81 4.58 6.61
CA VAL A 418 20.75 5.55 6.30
C VAL A 418 20.95 6.19 4.92
N GLN A 419 22.19 6.42 4.49
CA GLN A 419 22.50 6.91 3.15
C GLN A 419 22.20 5.85 2.08
N ASP A 420 22.66 4.62 2.27
CA ASP A 420 22.40 3.49 1.39
C ASP A 420 20.90 3.22 1.25
N LEU A 421 20.11 3.42 2.32
CA LEU A 421 18.64 3.33 2.24
C LEU A 421 18.05 4.47 1.41
N CYS A 422 18.58 5.70 1.52
CA CYS A 422 18.16 6.80 0.65
C CYS A 422 18.54 6.57 -0.83
N GLU A 423 19.65 5.87 -1.10
CA GLU A 423 20.11 5.55 -2.46
C GLU A 423 19.28 4.43 -3.09
N ASP A 424 19.00 3.33 -2.39
CA ASP A 424 18.06 2.29 -2.86
C ASP A 424 16.67 2.87 -3.19
N LEU A 425 16.17 3.77 -2.34
CA LEU A 425 14.90 4.46 -2.57
C LEU A 425 14.99 5.44 -3.75
N TYR A 426 16.13 6.10 -3.98
CA TYR A 426 16.33 6.94 -5.16
C TYR A 426 16.32 6.10 -6.45
N GLU A 427 17.01 4.97 -6.46
CA GLU A 427 17.04 4.05 -7.59
C GLU A 427 15.66 3.47 -7.93
N MET A 428 14.82 3.21 -6.91
CA MET A 428 13.42 2.83 -7.11
C MET A 428 12.56 4.00 -7.62
N PHE A 429 12.56 5.15 -6.94
CA PHE A 429 11.62 6.25 -7.25
C PHE A 429 11.92 6.92 -8.59
N LYS A 430 13.20 6.99 -9.03
CA LYS A 430 13.58 7.57 -10.33
C LYS A 430 13.04 6.79 -11.54
N THR A 431 12.53 5.58 -11.34
CA THR A 431 11.86 4.80 -12.41
C THR A 431 10.54 5.42 -12.86
N ASP A 432 9.95 6.32 -12.07
CA ASP A 432 8.70 6.97 -12.41
C ASP A 432 8.88 8.12 -13.41
N LYS A 433 8.03 8.15 -14.45
CA LYS A 433 7.94 9.24 -15.43
C LYS A 433 7.56 10.60 -14.81
N GLY A 434 7.01 10.61 -13.60
CA GLY A 434 6.67 11.81 -12.82
C GLY A 434 7.67 12.15 -11.71
N PHE A 435 8.84 11.51 -11.66
CA PHE A 435 9.84 11.75 -10.62
C PHE A 435 10.42 13.18 -10.64
N ASP A 436 10.36 13.86 -9.50
CA ASP A 436 11.08 15.11 -9.24
C ASP A 436 12.08 14.91 -8.10
N LYS A 437 13.37 15.13 -8.40
CA LYS A 437 14.46 15.01 -7.42
C LYS A 437 14.33 16.01 -6.26
N ALA A 438 13.79 17.21 -6.51
CA ALA A 438 13.64 18.22 -5.46
C ALA A 438 12.53 17.87 -4.46
N THR A 439 11.51 17.12 -4.89
CA THR A 439 10.48 16.54 -4.03
C THR A 439 10.97 15.28 -3.33
N PHE A 440 11.74 14.42 -4.02
CA PHE A 440 12.36 13.23 -3.41
C PHE A 440 13.28 13.58 -2.23
N GLU A 441 14.16 14.58 -2.36
CA GLU A 441 15.03 14.98 -1.23
C GLU A 441 14.24 15.52 -0.01
N LYS A 442 13.01 16.01 -0.23
CA LYS A 442 12.10 16.40 0.86
C LYS A 442 11.40 15.20 1.50
N GLN A 443 11.07 14.17 0.72
CA GLN A 443 10.61 12.87 1.28
C GLN A 443 11.72 12.26 2.14
N MET A 444 12.97 12.29 1.66
CA MET A 444 14.12 11.80 2.41
C MET A 444 14.46 12.69 3.61
N SER A 445 14.26 14.01 3.58
CA SER A 445 14.49 14.87 4.75
C SER A 445 13.45 14.67 5.86
N VAL A 446 12.20 14.33 5.51
CA VAL A 446 11.21 13.84 6.48
C VAL A 446 11.62 12.47 7.04
N MET A 447 12.00 11.51 6.19
CA MET A 447 12.42 10.17 6.63
C MET A 447 13.64 10.24 7.57
N ARG A 448 14.66 11.05 7.26
CA ARG A 448 15.82 11.31 8.14
C ARG A 448 15.41 11.93 9.49
N GLY A 449 14.41 12.80 9.51
CA GLY A 449 13.84 13.35 10.75
C GLY A 449 13.09 12.32 11.60
N GLN A 450 12.37 11.39 10.97
CA GLN A 450 11.74 10.26 11.65
C GLN A 450 12.79 9.29 12.21
N ILE A 451 13.83 8.96 11.44
CA ILE A 451 14.96 8.13 11.89
C ILE A 451 15.67 8.76 13.10
N LEU A 452 15.88 10.08 13.11
CA LEU A 452 16.47 10.80 14.24
C LEU A 452 15.63 10.66 15.52
N ASN A 453 14.32 10.92 15.44
CA ASN A 453 13.40 10.78 16.58
C ASN A 453 13.33 9.32 17.09
N LEU A 454 13.24 8.34 16.18
CA LEU A 454 13.21 6.92 16.54
C LEU A 454 14.52 6.48 17.19
N THR A 455 15.66 6.90 16.66
CA THR A 455 16.99 6.63 17.24
C THR A 455 17.07 7.12 18.69
N GLN A 456 16.57 8.32 18.97
CA GLN A 456 16.54 8.86 20.32
C GLN A 456 15.54 8.10 21.21
N ALA A 457 14.35 7.76 20.71
CA ALA A 457 13.36 7.00 21.49
C ALA A 457 13.83 5.59 21.86
N LEU A 458 14.51 4.90 20.94
CA LEU A 458 15.12 3.59 21.22
C LEU A 458 16.29 3.72 22.22
N LYS A 459 17.11 4.76 22.15
CA LYS A 459 18.15 5.04 23.16
C LYS A 459 17.53 5.27 24.55
N ASP A 460 16.51 6.13 24.62
CA ASP A 460 15.82 6.51 25.87
C ASP A 460 14.95 5.39 26.48
N GLY A 461 14.66 4.31 25.74
CA GLY A 461 13.74 3.26 26.19
C GLY A 461 12.28 3.73 26.27
N LYS A 462 11.87 4.63 25.35
CA LYS A 462 10.49 5.13 25.27
C LYS A 462 9.51 4.09 24.71
N SER A 463 8.22 4.33 24.87
CA SER A 463 7.14 3.57 24.24
C SER A 463 6.68 4.19 22.90
N PRO A 464 5.99 3.43 22.02
CA PRO A 464 5.43 3.94 20.77
C PRO A 464 4.57 5.20 20.91
N ILE A 465 3.77 5.32 21.98
CA ILE A 465 2.95 6.50 22.25
C ILE A 465 3.82 7.74 22.60
N GLN A 466 4.93 7.55 23.29
CA GLN A 466 5.89 8.62 23.59
C GLN A 466 6.69 9.04 22.34
N LEU A 467 7.00 8.10 21.44
CA LEU A 467 7.66 8.37 20.15
C LEU A 467 6.80 9.26 19.24
N VAL A 468 5.49 9.01 19.14
CA VAL A 468 4.58 9.84 18.31
C VAL A 468 4.25 11.20 18.94
N GLN A 469 4.56 11.39 20.23
CA GLN A 469 4.48 12.68 20.94
C GLN A 469 5.75 13.54 20.76
N MET A 470 6.83 13.01 20.18
CA MET A 470 8.06 13.79 19.97
C MET A 470 7.86 14.92 18.94
N PRO A 471 8.49 16.09 19.12
CA PRO A 471 8.44 17.18 18.14
C PRO A 471 8.85 16.72 16.74
N ARG A 472 8.17 17.24 15.71
CA ARG A 472 8.40 16.83 14.33
C ARG A 472 9.66 17.49 13.78
N VAL A 473 10.62 16.69 13.36
CA VAL A 473 11.91 17.15 12.80
C VAL A 473 11.96 16.86 11.30
N VAL A 474 12.68 17.70 10.57
CA VAL A 474 13.12 17.48 9.19
C VAL A 474 14.65 17.65 9.15
N VAL A 475 15.35 16.77 8.43
CA VAL A 475 16.82 16.77 8.36
C VAL A 475 17.26 16.89 6.90
N GLU A 476 17.61 18.11 6.51
CA GLU A 476 18.00 18.49 5.15
C GLU A 476 19.51 18.33 4.97
N ARG A 477 19.95 18.01 3.74
CA ARG A 477 21.37 18.01 3.37
C ARG A 477 21.73 19.43 2.93
N SER A 478 22.72 20.07 3.54
CA SER A 478 23.17 21.37 3.07
C SER A 478 24.01 21.19 1.79
N HIS A 479 23.61 21.83 0.69
CA HIS A 479 24.47 21.91 -0.49
C HIS A 479 25.66 22.84 -0.20
N SER A 480 26.86 22.26 -0.12
CA SER A 480 28.13 22.98 -0.07
C SER A 480 28.44 23.61 -1.44
N GLY A 481 27.75 24.72 -1.75
CA GLY A 481 27.94 25.49 -2.97
C GLY A 481 29.37 26.03 -3.08
N SER A 482 30.17 25.46 -3.99
CA SER A 482 31.59 25.76 -4.08
C SER A 482 31.87 27.08 -4.83
N GLN A 483 32.28 28.11 -4.10
CA GLN A 483 33.21 29.12 -4.63
C GLN A 483 34.54 29.05 -3.88
N GLY A 484 35.55 28.46 -4.53
CA GLY A 484 36.96 28.56 -4.13
C GLY A 484 37.50 27.46 -3.21
N ARG A 485 38.44 26.68 -3.77
CA ARG A 485 39.53 25.93 -3.09
C ARG A 485 39.15 24.82 -2.09
N VAL A 486 39.41 23.57 -2.54
CA VAL A 486 39.68 22.37 -1.73
C VAL A 486 38.63 22.05 -0.64
N VAL A 487 37.52 21.48 -1.07
CA VAL A 487 36.46 20.96 -0.19
C VAL A 487 36.74 19.50 0.16
N GLN A 488 36.99 19.21 1.44
CA GLN A 488 36.72 17.85 1.97
C GLN A 488 35.20 17.64 1.93
N LEU A 489 34.74 16.48 1.46
CA LEU A 489 33.32 16.23 1.13
C LEU A 489 32.43 15.98 2.36
N GLY A 490 32.39 16.96 3.27
CA GLY A 490 31.53 16.94 4.45
C GLY A 490 30.06 17.15 4.07
N ASN A 491 29.26 16.08 4.11
CA ASN A 491 27.81 16.15 4.10
C ASN A 491 27.31 16.78 5.41
N ALA A 492 27.29 18.11 5.50
CA ALA A 492 26.64 18.80 6.60
C ALA A 492 25.10 18.66 6.47
N PHE A 493 24.44 18.52 7.62
CA PHE A 493 22.99 18.34 7.72
C PHE A 493 22.38 19.45 8.59
N THR A 494 21.24 19.98 8.16
CA THR A 494 20.49 20.99 8.89
C THR A 494 19.24 20.36 9.52
N GLN A 495 19.12 20.45 10.84
CA GLN A 495 17.96 19.96 11.58
C GLN A 495 16.96 21.09 11.80
N THR A 496 15.72 20.92 11.33
CA THR A 496 14.65 21.91 11.45
C THR A 496 13.51 21.33 12.29
N PHE A 497 13.20 21.99 13.41
CA PHE A 497 12.10 21.61 14.32
C PHE A 497 10.81 22.35 13.93
N HIS A 498 9.76 21.61 13.59
CA HIS A 498 8.44 22.19 13.30
C HIS A 498 7.63 22.44 14.59
N CYS A 499 8.10 23.39 15.40
CA CYS A 499 7.38 23.92 16.55
C CYS A 499 6.65 25.21 16.18
N LYS A 500 5.61 25.11 15.33
CA LYS A 500 4.60 26.18 15.25
C LYS A 500 3.63 26.02 16.42
N ARG A 501 3.12 27.14 16.95
CA ARG A 501 1.96 27.11 17.85
C ARG A 501 0.70 26.99 17.00
N PRO A 502 -0.34 26.27 17.44
CA PRO A 502 -1.59 26.20 16.71
C PRO A 502 -2.15 27.61 16.50
N PHE A 503 -2.57 27.91 15.27
CA PHE A 503 -2.93 29.26 14.84
C PHE A 503 -4.19 29.83 15.51
N PHE A 504 -4.88 28.99 16.31
CA PHE A 504 -5.94 29.38 17.23
C PHE A 504 -5.61 28.85 18.64
N SER A 505 -4.81 29.61 19.38
CA SER A 505 -4.63 29.45 20.84
C SER A 505 -4.86 30.78 21.56
N SER A 506 -6.04 31.36 21.33
CA SER A 506 -6.58 32.47 22.11
C SER A 506 -8.10 32.31 22.24
N TRP A 507 -8.52 31.72 23.36
CA TRP A 507 -9.74 32.01 24.14
C TRP A 507 -9.63 31.23 25.46
#